data_AF-A0A7Y3ENG9-F1
#
_entry.id   AF-A0A7Y3ENG9-F1
#
_cell.length_a   1.000
_cell.length_b   1.000
_cell.length_c   1.000
_cell.angle_alpha   90.00
_cell.angle_beta   90.00
_cell.angle_gamma   90.00
#
_symmetry.space_group_name_H-M   'P 1'
#
loop_
_entity.id
_entity.type
_entity.pdbx_description
1 polymer ?
#
loop_
_entity_poly.entity_id
_entity_poly.type
_entity_poly.pdbx_seq_one_letter_code
_entity_poly.pdbx_strand_id
1 'polypeptide(L)'
;MNWTHALADYKHYLKIERGLASNTIDNYIFDVKKLVKYLEDIGSSANPDSISSEAIQQCIYQLSKSLNARSQSRIISGLRSFFDYLVFENIRRDNPMD
;
A
#
# COMPACT_ATOMS: atom_id res chain seq x y z
N MET A 1 -9.42 10.48 2.75
CA MET A 1 -8.48 10.84 1.64
C MET A 1 -8.72 9.86 0.49
N ASN A 2 -8.37 10.17 -0.78
CA ASN A 2 -8.48 9.18 -1.86
C ASN A 2 -7.11 8.51 -2.15
N TRP A 3 -7.10 7.36 -2.82
CA TRP A 3 -5.87 6.61 -3.14
C TRP A 3 -4.86 7.41 -3.98
N THR A 4 -5.34 8.22 -4.91
CA THR A 4 -4.47 9.03 -5.78
C THR A 4 -3.67 10.06 -4.98
N HIS A 5 -4.32 10.78 -4.07
CA HIS A 5 -3.67 11.75 -3.20
C HIS A 5 -2.73 11.04 -2.22
N ALA A 6 -3.19 9.97 -1.57
CA ALA A 6 -2.36 9.19 -0.64
C ALA A 6 -1.06 8.68 -1.28
N LEU A 7 -1.12 8.21 -2.53
CA LEU A 7 0.05 7.75 -3.27
C LEU A 7 0.98 8.90 -3.67
N ALA A 8 0.45 10.08 -3.98
CA ALA A 8 1.26 11.25 -4.28
C ALA A 8 2.03 11.70 -3.03
N ASP A 9 1.35 11.82 -1.90
CA ASP A 9 1.95 12.25 -0.64
C ASP A 9 2.94 11.21 -0.12
N TYR A 10 2.61 9.92 -0.22
CA TYR A 10 3.55 8.84 0.09
C TYR A 10 4.79 8.89 -0.80
N LYS A 11 4.64 9.19 -2.10
CA LYS A 11 5.78 9.36 -3.01
C LYS A 11 6.68 10.52 -2.57
N HIS A 12 6.08 11.62 -2.12
CA HIS A 12 6.83 12.77 -1.58
C HIS A 12 7.56 12.41 -0.29
N TYR A 13 6.88 11.74 0.65
CA TYR A 13 7.47 11.22 1.88
C TYR A 13 8.68 10.32 1.61
N LEU A 14 8.54 9.32 0.72
CA LEU A 14 9.66 8.42 0.38
C LEU A 14 10.86 9.16 -0.23
N LYS A 15 10.60 10.25 -0.97
CA LYS A 15 11.65 11.05 -1.61
C LYS A 15 12.35 12.00 -0.65
N ILE A 16 11.59 12.74 0.14
CA ILE A 16 12.09 13.85 0.95
C ILE A 16 12.53 13.34 2.32
N GLU A 17 11.62 12.71 3.04
CA GLU A 17 11.87 12.26 4.42
C GLU A 17 12.77 11.01 4.46
N ARG A 18 12.57 10.08 3.52
CA ARG A 18 13.36 8.84 3.48
C ARG A 18 14.54 8.86 2.52
N GLY A 19 14.68 9.89 1.68
CA GLY A 19 15.81 10.05 0.76
C GLY A 19 16.01 8.87 -0.22
N LEU A 20 14.95 8.13 -0.57
CA LEU A 20 15.08 6.93 -1.39
C LEU A 20 15.34 7.26 -2.87
N ALA A 21 16.08 6.38 -3.55
CA ALA A 21 16.28 6.47 -4.99
C ALA A 21 14.97 6.25 -5.76
N SER A 22 14.81 6.92 -6.91
CA SER A 22 13.57 6.91 -7.71
C SER A 22 13.07 5.51 -8.04
N ASN A 23 13.96 4.59 -8.43
CA ASN A 23 13.61 3.20 -8.72
C ASN A 23 13.04 2.46 -7.50
N THR A 24 13.54 2.77 -6.32
CA THR A 24 13.07 2.19 -5.06
C THR A 24 11.69 2.75 -4.73
N ILE A 25 11.50 4.06 -4.87
CA ILE A 25 10.20 4.72 -4.71
C ILE A 25 9.17 4.11 -5.66
N ASP A 26 9.50 3.96 -6.94
CA ASP A 26 8.57 3.40 -7.93
C ASP A 26 8.17 1.96 -7.59
N ASN A 27 9.07 1.16 -7.01
CA ASN A 27 8.73 -0.18 -6.52
C ASN A 27 7.72 -0.17 -5.37
N TYR A 28 7.87 0.73 -4.37
CA TYR A 28 6.90 0.88 -3.28
C TYR A 28 5.54 1.34 -3.81
N ILE A 29 5.53 2.35 -4.70
CA ILE A 29 4.29 2.86 -5.32
C ILE A 29 3.60 1.76 -6.13
N PHE A 30 4.37 0.96 -6.88
CA PHE A 30 3.83 -0.15 -7.65
C PHE A 30 3.16 -1.21 -6.77
N ASP A 31 3.71 -1.50 -5.59
CA ASP A 31 3.11 -2.47 -4.67
C ASP A 31 1.78 -1.99 -4.10
N VAL A 32 1.68 -0.73 -3.69
CA VAL A 32 0.41 -0.15 -3.23
C VAL A 32 -0.62 -0.09 -4.36
N LYS A 33 -0.20 0.22 -5.59
CA LYS A 33 -1.10 0.21 -6.76
C LYS A 33 -1.71 -1.16 -7.04
N LYS A 34 -1.07 -2.27 -6.66
CA LYS A 34 -1.70 -3.60 -6.77
C LYS A 34 -2.89 -3.76 -5.85
N LEU A 35 -2.82 -3.22 -4.63
CA LEU A 35 -3.96 -3.18 -3.72
C LEU A 35 -5.08 -2.32 -4.28
N VAL A 36 -4.76 -1.11 -4.76
CA VAL A 36 -5.75 -0.22 -5.39
C VAL A 36 -6.44 -0.91 -6.55
N LYS A 37 -5.68 -1.54 -7.44
CA LYS A 37 -6.22 -2.26 -8.60
C LYS A 37 -7.13 -3.41 -8.17
N TYR A 38 -6.73 -4.19 -7.17
CA TYR A 38 -7.58 -5.25 -6.63
C TYR A 38 -8.91 -4.71 -6.09
N LEU A 39 -8.89 -3.60 -5.36
CA LEU A 39 -10.11 -2.97 -4.82
C LEU A 39 -11.03 -2.48 -5.94
N GLU A 40 -10.47 -1.88 -7.00
CA GLU A 40 -11.21 -1.48 -8.19
C GLU A 40 -11.86 -2.68 -8.89
N ASP A 41 -11.11 -3.78 -9.05
CA ASP A 41 -11.59 -4.99 -9.75
C ASP A 41 -12.76 -5.67 -9.02
N ILE A 42 -12.86 -5.53 -7.70
CA ILE A 42 -13.99 -6.03 -6.90
C ILE A 42 -15.08 -4.98 -6.65
N GLY A 43 -14.94 -3.76 -7.21
CA GLY A 43 -15.88 -2.66 -7.02
C GLY A 43 -15.94 -2.10 -5.59
N SER A 44 -14.85 -2.22 -4.82
CA SER A 44 -14.78 -1.72 -3.45
C SER A 44 -14.63 -0.20 -3.40
N SER A 45 -15.36 0.43 -2.49
CA SER A 45 -15.25 1.87 -2.18
C SER A 45 -14.33 2.15 -0.98
N ALA A 46 -13.49 1.19 -0.57
CA ALA A 46 -12.58 1.36 0.55
C ALA A 46 -11.55 2.47 0.28
N ASN A 47 -11.32 3.32 1.27
CA ASN A 47 -10.34 4.40 1.20
C ASN A 47 -9.08 4.04 2.00
N PRO A 48 -7.93 4.70 1.73
CA PRO A 48 -6.68 4.45 2.47
C PRO A 48 -6.86 4.56 3.98
N ASP A 49 -7.63 5.55 4.45
CA ASP A 49 -7.86 5.83 5.87
C ASP A 49 -8.83 4.86 6.58
N SER A 50 -9.63 4.10 5.84
CA SER A 50 -10.69 3.26 6.41
C SER A 50 -10.69 1.80 5.94
N ILE A 51 -9.80 1.41 5.03
CA ILE A 51 -9.66 0.02 4.60
C ILE A 51 -9.36 -0.88 5.80
N SER A 52 -10.02 -2.04 5.85
CA SER A 52 -9.86 -3.03 6.92
C SER A 52 -8.71 -4.00 6.63
N SER A 53 -8.19 -4.62 7.69
CA SER A 53 -7.17 -5.67 7.59
C SER A 53 -7.68 -6.88 6.80
N GLU A 54 -8.96 -7.23 6.91
CA GLU A 54 -9.55 -8.35 6.16
C GLU A 54 -9.53 -8.08 4.65
N ALA A 55 -9.86 -6.86 4.20
CA ALA A 55 -9.81 -6.51 2.79
C ALA A 55 -8.39 -6.62 2.21
N ILE A 56 -7.39 -6.24 3.01
CA ILE A 56 -5.97 -6.34 2.65
C ILE A 56 -5.52 -7.81 2.63
N GLN A 57 -5.90 -8.61 3.61
CA GLN A 57 -5.60 -10.04 3.65
C GLN A 57 -6.21 -10.77 2.44
N GLN A 58 -7.44 -10.43 2.05
CA GLN A 58 -8.06 -10.95 0.84
C GLN A 58 -7.29 -10.54 -0.42
N CYS A 59 -6.82 -9.29 -0.51
CA CYS A 59 -5.95 -8.84 -1.60
C CYS A 59 -4.68 -9.70 -1.69
N ILE A 60 -3.95 -9.86 -0.58
CA ILE A 60 -2.72 -10.66 -0.52
C ILE A 60 -3.00 -12.12 -0.91
N TYR A 61 -4.10 -12.69 -0.43
CA TYR A 61 -4.52 -14.04 -0.77
C TYR A 61 -4.84 -14.20 -2.27
N GLN A 62 -5.50 -13.22 -2.91
CA GLN A 62 -5.75 -13.30 -4.35
C GLN A 62 -4.46 -13.14 -5.16
N LEU A 63 -3.58 -12.22 -4.76
CA LEU A 63 -2.29 -12.01 -5.43
C LEU A 63 -1.34 -13.21 -5.27
N SER A 64 -1.40 -13.95 -4.17
CA SER A 64 -0.53 -15.11 -3.94
C SER A 64 -0.77 -16.26 -4.92
N LYS A 65 -1.97 -16.35 -5.52
CA LYS A 65 -2.33 -17.37 -6.50
C LYS A 65 -1.53 -17.28 -7.81
N SER A 66 -1.00 -16.11 -8.13
CA SER A 66 -0.28 -15.86 -9.39
C SER A 66 1.15 -15.36 -9.21
N LEU A 67 1.56 -15.06 -7.97
CA LEU A 67 2.87 -14.49 -7.66
C LEU A 67 3.77 -15.48 -6.92
N ASN A 68 5.07 -15.45 -7.23
CA ASN A 68 6.06 -16.19 -6.46
C ASN A 68 6.28 -15.58 -5.06
N ALA A 69 6.85 -16.38 -4.15
CA ALA A 69 7.10 -15.97 -2.76
C ALA A 69 7.88 -14.66 -2.63
N ARG A 70 8.91 -14.45 -3.47
CA ARG A 70 9.69 -13.20 -3.47
C ARG A 70 8.81 -11.97 -3.75
N SER A 71 7.90 -12.09 -4.71
CA SER A 71 6.98 -11.00 -5.08
C SER A 71 5.94 -10.76 -3.99
N GLN A 72 5.46 -11.82 -3.35
CA GLN A 72 4.53 -11.72 -2.22
C GLN A 72 5.19 -10.98 -1.04
N SER A 73 6.39 -11.37 -0.62
CA SER A 73 7.12 -10.70 0.46
C SER A 73 7.37 -9.22 0.16
N ARG A 74 7.69 -8.88 -1.10
CA ARG A 74 7.90 -7.48 -1.52
C ARG A 74 6.62 -6.67 -1.38
N ILE A 75 5.48 -7.20 -1.84
CA ILE A 75 4.18 -6.53 -1.72
C ILE A 75 3.81 -6.32 -0.25
N ILE A 76 3.95 -7.35 0.59
CA ILE A 76 3.66 -7.25 2.03
C ILE A 76 4.50 -6.13 2.66
N SER A 77 5.80 -6.08 2.37
CA SER A 77 6.68 -5.01 2.86
C SER A 77 6.30 -3.63 2.31
N GLY A 78 5.89 -3.55 1.05
CA GLY A 78 5.47 -2.30 0.41
C GLY A 78 4.19 -1.74 1.02
N LEU A 79 3.21 -2.62 1.28
CA LEU A 79 1.95 -2.26 1.94
C LEU A 79 2.17 -1.85 3.40
N ARG A 80 2.97 -2.61 4.17
CA ARG A 80 3.28 -2.25 5.56
C ARG A 80 3.90 -0.86 5.64
N SER A 81 4.91 -0.58 4.81
CA SER A 81 5.56 0.74 4.75
C SER A 81 4.60 1.87 4.36
N PHE A 82 3.60 1.60 3.51
CA PHE A 82 2.60 2.60 3.15
C PHE A 82 1.66 2.90 4.31
N PHE A 83 1.19 1.88 5.03
CA PHE A 83 0.31 2.08 6.17
C PHE A 83 1.06 2.64 7.39
N ASP A 84 2.34 2.32 7.58
CA ASP A 84 3.21 2.98 8.56
C ASP A 84 3.29 4.49 8.29
N TYR A 85 3.40 4.88 7.01
CA TYR A 85 3.35 6.28 6.60
C TYR A 85 2.00 6.93 6.94
N LEU A 86 0.88 6.26 6.69
CA LEU A 86 -0.44 6.82 7.06
C LEU A 86 -0.59 7.01 8.57
N VAL A 87 0.00 6.12 9.38
CA VAL A 87 0.05 6.29 10.84
C VAL A 87 0.96 7.46 11.23
N PHE A 88 2.14 7.56 10.61
CA PHE A 88 3.09 8.65 10.84
C PHE A 88 2.48 10.03 10.57
N GLU A 89 1.69 10.17 9.50
CA GLU A 89 0.97 11.41 9.14
C GLU A 89 -0.32 11.65 9.97
N ASN A 90 -0.61 10.81 10.97
CA ASN A 90 -1.85 10.84 11.76
C ASN A 90 -3.14 10.70 10.92
N ILE A 91 -3.04 10.11 9.72
CA ILE A 91 -4.18 9.84 8.83
C ILE A 91 -4.93 8.59 9.30
N ARG A 92 -4.18 7.62 9.84
CA ARG A 92 -4.72 6.43 10.51
C ARG A 92 -4.19 6.32 11.92
N ARG A 93 -4.92 5.58 12.77
CA ARG A 93 -4.49 5.26 14.14
C ARG A 93 -3.74 3.93 14.22
N ASP A 94 -3.89 3.08 13.22
CA ASP A 94 -3.41 1.71 13.17
C ASP A 94 -2.81 1.39 11.80
N ASN A 95 -1.87 0.46 11.80
CA ASN A 95 -1.41 -0.20 10.59
C ASN A 95 -2.19 -1.51 10.41
N PRO A 96 -3.09 -1.63 9.41
CA PRO A 96 -3.87 -2.85 9.18
C PRO A 96 -3.04 -4.02 8.60
N MET A 97 -1.71 -3.87 8.48
CA MET A 97 -0.75 -4.90 8.10
C MET A 97 -0.04 -5.55 9.32
N ASP A 98 -0.34 -5.08 10.53
CA ASP A 98 0.13 -5.66 11.79
C ASP A 98 -0.86 -6.73 12.28
#